data_AF-A0A914A523-F1
#
_entry.id   AF-A0A914A523-F1
#
_cell.length_a   1.000
_cell.length_b   1.000
_cell.length_c   1.000
_cell.angle_alpha   90.00
_cell.angle_beta   90.00
_cell.angle_gamma   90.00
#
_symmetry.space_group_name_H-M   'P 1'
#
loop_
_entity.id
_entity.type
_entity.pdbx_description
1 polymer ?
#
loop_
_entity_poly.entity_id
_entity_poly.type
_entity_poly.pdbx_seq_one_letter_code
_entity_poly.pdbx_strand_id
1 'polypeptide(L)'
;MYLAAKKYTDEERIKVSSTTKQKCYLFVVMLLFVSYPGLSGVIFTLLPSGCDLFYLDENETYNSTRLRSDYFIDCQDEQHVHFNHAAEASLCYVVGFPSLLFVFLWRSNRQDKRKNSQEQPLVESSVNDPSYYSVNNPTMSTVNEDDSTINQPHINLLNPIQQSQVDISWKSFLSGNYKAEFWYWEVVELSRKIIQTLFVLLYGPDDHFTMFATIAISVGFLLLHAYVRPTKDATDNRLQMCSLATIFLNLLAASLLLSRTGGSTGRTEVLAAILVLMNFSIIVFVIGSLSWMVMKSLWRSGCCGSMATCIAKACCWFCRHESLAREGRGTRLVMTSVRDLSLDADEDYLERPYDDIISERDHVVE
;
A
#
# COMPACT_ATOMS: atom_id res chain seq x y z
N MET A 1 11.04 8.17 -45.70
CA MET A 1 10.34 9.18 -44.86
C MET A 1 8.90 8.78 -44.53
N TYR A 2 8.05 8.47 -45.53
CA TYR A 2 6.63 8.12 -45.33
C TYR A 2 6.38 6.91 -44.40
N LEU A 3 7.16 5.83 -44.54
CA LEU A 3 7.03 4.63 -43.70
C LEU A 3 7.36 4.89 -42.23
N ALA A 4 8.35 5.75 -41.95
CA ALA A 4 8.74 6.11 -40.58
C ALA A 4 7.67 6.99 -39.91
N ALA A 5 7.11 7.95 -40.65
CA ALA A 5 6.02 8.80 -40.15
C ALA A 5 4.77 7.96 -39.84
N LYS A 6 4.38 7.01 -40.71
CA LYS A 6 3.25 6.10 -40.49
C LYS A 6 3.46 5.19 -39.29
N LYS A 7 4.66 4.61 -39.13
CA LYS A 7 5.01 3.76 -37.99
C LYS A 7 4.91 4.52 -36.66
N TYR A 8 5.41 5.75 -36.63
CA TYR A 8 5.32 6.64 -35.47
C TYR A 8 3.86 6.94 -35.10
N THR A 9 3.00 7.24 -36.08
CA THR A 9 1.57 7.49 -35.82
C THR A 9 0.84 6.25 -35.32
N ASP A 10 1.19 5.06 -35.81
CA ASP A 10 0.58 3.80 -35.38
C ASP A 10 1.02 3.40 -33.96
N GLU A 11 2.30 3.56 -33.62
CA GLU A 11 2.82 3.34 -32.25
C GLU A 11 2.15 4.29 -31.24
N GLU A 12 2.00 5.57 -31.60
CA GLU A 12 1.32 6.57 -30.78
C GLU A 12 -0.17 6.23 -30.57
N ARG A 13 -0.87 5.80 -31.64
CA ARG A 13 -2.26 5.34 -31.53
C ARG A 13 -2.42 4.09 -30.65
N ILE A 14 -1.52 3.12 -30.78
CA ILE A 14 -1.53 1.90 -29.94
C ILE A 14 -1.31 2.27 -28.47
N LYS A 15 -0.36 3.15 -28.19
CA LYS A 15 -0.05 3.63 -26.83
C LYS A 15 -1.22 4.37 -26.20
N VAL A 16 -1.89 5.25 -26.96
CA VAL A 16 -3.10 5.93 -26.49
C VAL A 16 -4.22 4.93 -26.20
N SER A 17 -4.46 3.95 -27.08
CA SER A 17 -5.47 2.92 -26.86
C SER A 17 -5.20 2.06 -25.62
N SER A 18 -3.96 1.62 -25.41
CA SER A 18 -3.60 0.81 -24.23
C SER A 18 -3.74 1.58 -22.93
N THR A 19 -3.32 2.85 -22.92
CA THR A 19 -3.43 3.74 -21.75
C THR A 19 -4.91 4.01 -21.41
N THR A 20 -5.74 4.29 -22.41
CA THR A 20 -7.19 4.49 -22.22
C THR A 20 -7.86 3.23 -21.70
N LYS A 21 -7.51 2.04 -22.24
CA LYS A 21 -8.01 0.75 -21.73
C LYS A 21 -7.62 0.53 -20.28
N GLN A 22 -6.37 0.79 -19.90
CA GLN A 22 -5.89 0.63 -18.52
C GLN A 22 -6.65 1.55 -17.55
N LYS A 23 -6.86 2.82 -17.92
CA LYS A 23 -7.64 3.76 -17.11
C LYS A 23 -9.11 3.34 -16.98
N CYS A 24 -9.70 2.84 -18.06
CA CYS A 24 -11.05 2.29 -18.04
C CYS A 24 -11.14 1.07 -17.11
N TYR A 25 -10.19 0.13 -17.18
CA TYR A 25 -10.14 -1.00 -16.26
C TYR A 25 -9.96 -0.58 -14.81
N LEU A 26 -9.08 0.38 -14.53
CA LEU A 26 -8.89 0.93 -13.18
C LEU A 26 -10.22 1.49 -12.64
N PHE A 27 -10.89 2.34 -13.42
CA PHE A 27 -12.14 2.95 -13.00
C PHE A 27 -13.23 1.91 -12.72
N VAL A 28 -13.42 0.94 -13.63
CA VAL A 28 -14.40 -0.14 -13.45
C VAL A 28 -14.08 -0.98 -12.22
N VAL A 29 -12.81 -1.37 -12.02
CA VAL A 29 -12.38 -2.15 -10.84
C VAL A 29 -12.60 -1.36 -9.56
N MET A 30 -12.28 -0.07 -9.54
CA MET A 30 -12.52 0.80 -8.38
C MET A 30 -14.01 0.89 -8.05
N LEU A 31 -14.87 1.13 -9.05
CA LEU A 31 -16.31 1.21 -8.84
C LEU A 31 -16.86 -0.11 -8.29
N LEU A 32 -16.47 -1.24 -8.89
CA LEU A 32 -16.89 -2.55 -8.41
C LEU A 32 -16.40 -2.79 -6.99
N PHE A 33 -15.13 -2.49 -6.69
CA PHE A 33 -14.54 -2.67 -5.37
C PHE A 33 -15.23 -1.83 -4.28
N VAL A 34 -15.54 -0.57 -4.57
CA VAL A 34 -16.21 0.35 -3.61
C VAL A 34 -17.68 -0.03 -3.41
N SER A 35 -18.39 -0.39 -4.48
CA SER A 35 -19.81 -0.78 -4.40
C SER A 35 -20.02 -2.19 -3.83
N TYR A 36 -19.01 -3.06 -3.90
CA TYR A 36 -19.13 -4.47 -3.56
C TYR A 36 -19.64 -4.76 -2.14
N PRO A 37 -19.11 -4.15 -1.06
CA PRO A 37 -19.61 -4.40 0.29
C PRO A 37 -21.09 -4.03 0.47
N GLY A 38 -21.53 -2.94 -0.14
CA GLY A 38 -22.93 -2.51 -0.07
C GLY A 38 -23.85 -3.42 -0.87
N LEU A 39 -23.49 -3.70 -2.13
CA LEU A 39 -24.29 -4.55 -3.01
C LEU A 39 -24.41 -5.99 -2.50
N SER A 40 -23.30 -6.58 -2.04
CA SER A 40 -23.33 -7.93 -1.46
C SER A 40 -24.21 -8.01 -0.21
N GLY A 41 -24.20 -7.00 0.65
CA GLY A 41 -25.10 -6.91 1.80
C GLY A 41 -26.58 -6.89 1.40
N VAL A 42 -26.95 -6.05 0.43
CA VAL A 42 -28.33 -5.97 -0.07
C VAL A 42 -28.79 -7.29 -0.70
N ILE A 43 -27.92 -7.95 -1.48
CA ILE A 43 -28.23 -9.25 -2.07
C ILE A 43 -28.54 -10.27 -0.96
N PHE A 44 -27.71 -10.32 0.09
CA PHE A 44 -27.94 -11.23 1.21
C PHE A 44 -29.20 -10.91 2.01
N THR A 45 -29.61 -9.64 2.12
CA THR A 45 -30.86 -9.29 2.83
C THR A 45 -32.13 -9.71 2.08
N LEU A 46 -32.06 -9.88 0.75
CA LEU A 46 -33.20 -10.28 -0.09
C LEU A 46 -33.36 -11.81 -0.22
N LEU A 47 -32.42 -12.58 0.33
CA LEU A 47 -32.49 -14.04 0.36
C LEU A 47 -33.55 -14.53 1.35
N PRO A 48 -34.05 -15.78 1.19
CA PRO A 48 -35.12 -16.28 2.04
C PRO A 48 -34.65 -16.50 3.49
N SER A 49 -33.33 -16.58 3.71
CA SER A 49 -32.71 -16.60 5.05
C SER A 49 -32.91 -15.29 5.83
N GLY A 50 -33.25 -14.20 5.14
CA GLY A 50 -33.56 -12.92 5.75
C GLY A 50 -35.00 -12.80 6.26
N CYS A 51 -35.83 -13.84 6.15
CA CYS A 51 -37.21 -13.83 6.58
C CYS A 51 -37.36 -14.39 8.00
N ASP A 52 -38.05 -13.63 8.85
CA ASP A 52 -38.43 -14.04 10.20
C ASP A 52 -39.86 -14.58 10.22
N LEU A 53 -40.08 -15.65 10.98
CA LEU A 53 -41.39 -16.28 11.14
C LEU A 53 -42.13 -15.66 12.33
N PHE A 54 -43.35 -15.22 12.11
CA PHE A 54 -44.25 -14.70 13.15
C PHE A 54 -45.52 -15.53 13.22
N TYR A 55 -45.99 -15.79 14.44
CA TYR A 55 -47.29 -16.41 14.69
C TYR A 55 -48.32 -15.33 15.01
N LEU A 56 -49.47 -15.38 14.34
CA LEU A 56 -50.56 -14.41 14.46
C LEU A 56 -51.61 -14.82 15.49
N ASP A 57 -51.49 -16.05 16.01
CA ASP A 57 -52.42 -16.66 16.95
C ASP A 57 -51.65 -17.32 18.12
N GLU A 58 -52.27 -17.35 19.31
CA GLU A 58 -51.66 -17.94 20.51
C GLU A 58 -51.46 -19.46 20.38
N ASN A 59 -52.25 -20.13 19.54
CA ASN A 59 -52.11 -21.56 19.28
C ASN A 59 -51.10 -21.89 18.17
N GLU A 60 -50.31 -20.92 17.70
CA GLU A 60 -49.29 -21.09 16.65
C GLU A 60 -49.83 -21.65 15.31
N THR A 61 -51.14 -21.54 15.08
CA THR A 61 -51.81 -22.15 13.92
C THR A 61 -51.65 -21.35 12.63
N TYR A 62 -51.63 -20.02 12.73
CA TYR A 62 -51.44 -19.12 11.60
C TYR A 62 -50.09 -18.44 11.71
N ASN A 63 -49.24 -18.64 10.71
CA ASN A 63 -47.93 -18.01 10.62
C ASN A 63 -47.81 -17.11 9.38
N SER A 64 -46.96 -16.11 9.48
CA SER A 64 -46.59 -15.21 8.38
C SER A 64 -45.08 -14.95 8.47
N THR A 65 -44.40 -15.04 7.34
CA THR A 65 -42.97 -14.78 7.23
C THR A 65 -42.74 -13.37 6.75
N ARG A 66 -41.97 -12.57 7.49
CA ARG A 66 -41.73 -11.15 7.18
C ARG A 66 -40.25 -10.90 6.97
N LEU A 67 -39.92 -9.99 6.06
CA LEU A 67 -38.52 -9.67 5.77
C LEU A 67 -37.88 -8.90 6.94
N ARG A 68 -36.75 -9.38 7.47
CA ARG A 68 -36.09 -8.78 8.65
C ARG A 68 -35.64 -7.33 8.43
N SER A 69 -35.25 -6.97 7.21
CA SER A 69 -34.85 -5.60 6.89
C SER A 69 -36.05 -4.64 6.75
N ASP A 70 -37.23 -5.17 6.46
CA ASP A 70 -38.48 -4.41 6.33
C ASP A 70 -39.69 -5.31 6.62
N TYR A 71 -40.16 -5.29 7.87
CA TYR A 71 -41.26 -6.14 8.33
C TYR A 71 -42.61 -5.84 7.66
N PHE A 72 -42.72 -4.78 6.87
CA PHE A 72 -43.91 -4.53 6.06
C PHE A 72 -44.07 -5.58 4.94
N ILE A 73 -42.95 -6.08 4.40
CA ILE A 73 -42.94 -7.00 3.27
C ILE A 73 -43.19 -8.43 3.74
N ASP A 74 -44.17 -9.11 3.13
CA ASP A 74 -44.42 -10.54 3.33
C ASP A 74 -43.57 -11.37 2.36
N CYS A 75 -42.82 -12.33 2.89
CA CYS A 75 -41.94 -13.17 2.06
C CYS A 75 -42.70 -14.17 1.18
N GLN A 76 -44.00 -14.38 1.43
CA GLN A 76 -44.87 -15.21 0.60
C GLN A 76 -45.52 -14.44 -0.55
N ASP A 77 -45.35 -13.12 -0.62
CA ASP A 77 -45.92 -12.31 -1.70
C ASP A 77 -45.27 -12.62 -3.06
N GLU A 78 -46.08 -12.65 -4.13
CA GLU A 78 -45.59 -13.02 -5.47
C GLU A 78 -44.49 -12.07 -5.97
N GLN A 79 -44.56 -10.79 -5.62
CA GLN A 79 -43.51 -9.83 -5.97
C GLN A 79 -42.20 -10.16 -5.27
N HIS A 80 -42.25 -10.52 -3.99
CA HIS A 80 -41.05 -10.88 -3.22
C HIS A 80 -40.42 -12.18 -3.73
N VAL A 81 -41.23 -13.16 -4.16
CA VAL A 81 -40.73 -14.40 -4.78
C VAL A 81 -39.90 -14.11 -6.04
N HIS A 82 -40.33 -13.15 -6.87
CA HIS A 82 -39.53 -12.71 -8.02
C HIS A 82 -38.20 -12.05 -7.61
N PHE A 83 -38.21 -11.23 -6.56
CA PHE A 83 -36.98 -10.63 -6.02
C PHE A 83 -36.04 -11.68 -5.43
N ASN A 84 -36.57 -12.72 -4.80
CA ASN A 84 -35.77 -13.81 -4.27
C ASN A 84 -34.99 -14.52 -5.38
N HIS A 85 -35.66 -14.90 -6.48
CA HIS A 85 -34.96 -15.51 -7.63
C HIS A 85 -33.91 -14.59 -8.26
N ALA A 86 -34.18 -13.27 -8.31
CA ALA A 86 -33.19 -12.30 -8.76
C ALA A 86 -31.99 -12.20 -7.79
N ALA A 87 -32.21 -12.29 -6.48
CA ALA A 87 -31.17 -12.29 -5.46
C ALA A 87 -30.31 -13.57 -5.53
N GLU A 88 -30.93 -14.74 -5.71
CA GLU A 88 -30.24 -16.02 -5.93
C GLU A 88 -29.34 -15.95 -7.18
N ALA A 89 -29.85 -15.41 -8.29
CA ALA A 89 -29.03 -15.18 -9.47
C ALA A 89 -27.87 -14.20 -9.18
N SER A 90 -28.12 -13.16 -8.38
CA SER A 90 -27.13 -12.15 -8.01
C SER A 90 -26.03 -12.66 -7.07
N LEU A 91 -26.19 -13.83 -6.43
CA LEU A 91 -25.10 -14.48 -5.69
C LEU A 91 -23.89 -14.79 -6.57
N CYS A 92 -24.09 -14.95 -7.89
CA CYS A 92 -22.97 -15.08 -8.81
C CYS A 92 -22.04 -13.86 -8.81
N TYR A 93 -22.56 -12.65 -8.53
CA TYR A 93 -21.73 -11.45 -8.39
C TYR A 93 -20.92 -11.50 -7.09
N VAL A 94 -21.55 -11.93 -5.99
CA VAL A 94 -20.91 -12.02 -4.67
C VAL A 94 -19.70 -12.96 -4.70
N VAL A 95 -19.81 -14.13 -5.32
CA VAL A 95 -18.67 -15.06 -5.41
C VAL A 95 -17.80 -14.77 -6.64
N GLY A 96 -18.42 -14.39 -7.74
CA GLY A 96 -17.76 -14.19 -9.03
C GLY A 96 -16.79 -13.02 -9.02
N PHE A 97 -17.13 -11.89 -8.39
CA PHE A 97 -16.24 -10.73 -8.39
C PHE A 97 -14.89 -11.00 -7.67
N PRO A 98 -14.85 -11.49 -6.41
CA PRO A 98 -13.60 -11.87 -5.75
C PRO A 98 -12.82 -12.95 -6.53
N SER A 99 -13.53 -13.93 -7.10
CA SER A 99 -12.92 -15.01 -7.88
C SER A 99 -12.26 -14.49 -9.16
N LEU A 100 -12.94 -13.60 -9.89
CA LEU A 100 -12.40 -12.95 -11.09
C LEU A 100 -11.19 -12.08 -10.74
N LEU A 101 -11.27 -11.28 -9.66
CA LEU A 101 -10.14 -10.49 -9.19
C LEU A 101 -8.94 -11.38 -8.86
N PHE A 102 -9.15 -12.48 -8.15
CA PHE A 102 -8.10 -13.44 -7.83
C PHE A 102 -7.45 -14.03 -9.09
N VAL A 103 -8.27 -14.48 -10.05
CA VAL A 103 -7.78 -15.03 -11.32
C VAL A 103 -7.03 -13.99 -12.14
N PHE A 104 -7.51 -12.75 -12.22
CA PHE A 104 -6.84 -11.66 -12.93
C PHE A 104 -5.50 -11.30 -12.28
N LEU A 105 -5.46 -11.15 -10.97
CA LEU A 105 -4.23 -10.89 -10.23
C LEU A 105 -3.23 -12.04 -10.37
N TRP A 106 -3.69 -13.29 -10.28
CA TRP A 106 -2.85 -14.47 -10.50
C TRP A 106 -2.26 -14.45 -11.91
N ARG A 107 -3.10 -14.31 -12.95
CA ARG A 107 -2.63 -14.31 -14.34
C ARG A 107 -1.61 -13.19 -14.59
N SER A 108 -1.88 -11.98 -14.09
CA SER A 108 -0.94 -10.87 -14.21
C SER A 108 0.37 -11.15 -13.47
N ASN A 109 0.32 -11.62 -12.23
CA ASN A 109 1.53 -11.92 -11.46
C ASN A 109 2.36 -13.05 -12.11
N ARG A 110 1.70 -14.04 -12.70
CA ARG A 110 2.38 -15.12 -13.45
C ARG A 110 3.05 -14.59 -14.72
N GLN A 111 2.42 -13.64 -15.41
CA GLN A 111 3.02 -13.01 -16.60
C GLN A 111 4.25 -12.18 -16.23
N ASP A 112 4.20 -11.42 -15.14
CA ASP A 112 5.35 -10.62 -14.69
C ASP A 112 6.53 -11.51 -14.28
N LYS A 113 6.27 -12.61 -13.58
CA LYS A 113 7.31 -13.61 -13.29
C LYS A 113 7.94 -14.16 -14.57
N ARG A 114 7.13 -14.46 -15.60
CA ARG A 114 7.63 -14.96 -16.89
C ARG A 114 8.51 -13.94 -17.62
N LYS A 115 8.10 -12.66 -17.64
CA LYS A 115 8.88 -11.59 -18.28
C LYS A 115 10.21 -11.38 -17.56
N ASN A 116 10.19 -11.29 -16.23
CA ASN A 116 11.40 -11.13 -15.42
C ASN A 116 12.36 -12.32 -15.56
N SER A 117 11.85 -13.56 -15.71
CA SER A 117 12.69 -14.73 -15.99
C SER A 117 13.28 -14.75 -17.40
N GLN A 118 12.69 -14.03 -18.36
CA GLN A 118 13.14 -13.98 -19.75
C GLN A 118 14.13 -12.82 -20.02
N GLU A 119 14.18 -11.83 -19.11
CA GLU A 119 15.11 -10.69 -19.14
C GLU A 119 16.44 -10.93 -18.42
N GLN A 120 16.65 -12.07 -17.74
CA GLN A 120 17.96 -12.47 -17.22
C GLN A 120 18.84 -12.99 -18.38
N PRO A 121 19.88 -12.25 -18.83
CA PRO A 121 20.76 -12.73 -19.87
C PRO A 121 21.74 -13.74 -19.27
N LEU A 122 22.00 -14.80 -20.05
CA LEU A 122 23.14 -15.69 -19.93
C LEU A 122 24.44 -14.89 -19.69
N VAL A 123 24.92 -14.84 -18.44
CA VAL A 123 26.31 -14.49 -18.13
C VAL A 123 26.86 -15.55 -17.17
N GLU A 124 27.10 -16.72 -17.73
CA GLU A 124 28.08 -17.71 -17.29
C GLU A 124 28.20 -18.66 -18.50
N SER A 125 29.34 -18.81 -19.19
CA SER A 125 30.64 -19.23 -18.67
C SER A 125 31.76 -19.02 -19.73
N SER A 126 32.92 -18.52 -19.31
CA SER A 126 34.27 -18.95 -19.76
C SER A 126 35.32 -18.12 -19.00
N VAL A 127 35.78 -18.63 -17.85
CA VAL A 127 37.12 -19.25 -17.64
C VAL A 127 38.29 -18.27 -17.81
N ASN A 128 38.80 -17.84 -16.65
CA ASN A 128 40.19 -17.52 -16.24
C ASN A 128 41.29 -17.38 -17.32
N ASP A 129 41.99 -16.23 -17.33
CA ASP A 129 43.37 -16.18 -16.80
C ASP A 129 43.88 -14.74 -16.57
N PRO A 130 44.84 -14.53 -15.64
CA PRO A 130 45.35 -13.23 -15.22
C PRO A 130 46.66 -12.83 -15.94
N SER A 131 47.03 -11.55 -15.78
CA SER A 131 48.33 -10.91 -16.09
C SER A 131 48.46 -10.23 -17.45
N TYR A 132 48.67 -8.90 -17.44
CA TYR A 132 49.94 -8.27 -17.84
C TYR A 132 49.84 -6.74 -17.64
N TYR A 133 50.75 -6.18 -16.82
CA TYR A 133 50.99 -4.74 -16.69
C TYR A 133 51.80 -4.23 -17.89
N SER A 134 51.53 -3.00 -18.36
CA SER A 134 52.62 -2.08 -18.72
C SER A 134 52.14 -0.63 -18.79
N VAL A 135 52.66 0.15 -17.84
CA VAL A 135 52.86 1.60 -17.93
C VAL A 135 53.84 1.90 -19.08
N ASN A 136 53.68 3.01 -19.80
CA ASN A 136 54.77 3.95 -20.11
C ASN A 136 54.28 5.27 -20.70
N ASN A 137 55.02 6.30 -20.34
CA ASN A 137 54.71 7.73 -20.31
C ASN A 137 55.19 8.46 -21.61
N PRO A 138 55.13 9.81 -21.71
CA PRO A 138 54.73 10.54 -22.92
C PRO A 138 55.89 11.03 -23.80
N THR A 139 55.58 11.39 -25.05
CA THR A 139 56.48 12.19 -25.89
C THR A 139 55.74 13.10 -26.88
N MET A 140 56.32 14.29 -27.06
CA MET A 140 55.90 15.44 -27.84
C MET A 140 56.69 15.51 -29.16
N SER A 141 56.05 15.74 -30.31
CA SER A 141 56.63 16.25 -31.59
C SER A 141 55.48 16.55 -32.58
N THR A 142 55.12 17.82 -32.85
CA THR A 142 55.50 18.72 -33.96
C THR A 142 54.96 18.40 -35.37
N VAL A 143 54.00 19.25 -35.82
CA VAL A 143 53.94 20.01 -37.11
C VAL A 143 53.67 19.25 -38.44
N ASN A 144 52.43 19.31 -38.99
CA ASN A 144 51.98 20.14 -40.15
C ASN A 144 50.70 19.64 -40.88
N GLU A 145 50.04 20.61 -41.53
CA GLU A 145 48.82 20.68 -42.38
C GLU A 145 48.50 19.50 -43.34
N ASP A 146 47.23 19.07 -43.46
CA ASP A 146 46.29 19.49 -44.51
C ASP A 146 45.01 18.60 -44.60
N ASP A 147 43.90 19.28 -44.90
CA ASP A 147 42.71 18.88 -45.69
C ASP A 147 41.64 17.85 -45.25
N SER A 148 40.40 18.29 -45.46
CA SER A 148 39.16 17.55 -45.79
C SER A 148 38.33 16.83 -44.70
N THR A 149 37.30 17.57 -44.26
CA THR A 149 35.89 17.15 -44.07
C THR A 149 35.56 15.65 -44.05
N ILE A 150 35.27 15.09 -42.87
CA ILE A 150 34.31 13.98 -42.72
C ILE A 150 33.45 14.19 -41.45
N ASN A 151 32.17 14.42 -41.73
CA ASN A 151 30.96 14.41 -40.89
C ASN A 151 31.07 13.81 -39.47
N GLN A 152 30.85 14.65 -38.46
CA GLN A 152 30.43 14.22 -37.11
C GLN A 152 29.01 13.63 -37.18
N PRO A 153 28.74 12.45 -36.61
CA PRO A 153 27.38 12.12 -36.22
C PRO A 153 27.06 12.92 -34.96
N HIS A 154 26.19 13.92 -35.08
CA HIS A 154 25.50 14.50 -33.93
C HIS A 154 24.76 13.36 -33.20
N ILE A 155 25.35 12.86 -32.12
CA ILE A 155 24.62 12.08 -31.13
C ILE A 155 23.60 13.06 -30.53
N ASN A 156 22.36 12.96 -31.00
CA ASN A 156 21.24 13.58 -30.33
C ASN A 156 21.11 12.90 -28.96
N LEU A 157 21.75 13.50 -27.95
CA LEU A 157 21.55 13.20 -26.55
C LEU A 157 20.14 13.67 -26.18
N LEU A 158 19.12 12.94 -26.66
CA LEU A 158 17.77 13.09 -26.19
C LEU A 158 17.77 12.58 -24.74
N ASN A 159 17.76 13.54 -23.81
CA ASN A 159 17.60 13.34 -22.37
C ASN A 159 16.68 12.15 -22.05
N PRO A 160 17.13 11.13 -21.31
CA PRO A 160 16.23 10.25 -20.61
C PRO A 160 15.77 10.95 -19.32
N ILE A 161 15.12 12.10 -19.46
CA ILE A 161 14.14 12.55 -18.46
C ILE A 161 12.79 12.09 -19.02
N GLN A 162 12.66 10.78 -19.21
CA GLN A 162 11.35 10.18 -19.15
C GLN A 162 10.97 10.22 -17.68
N GLN A 163 10.42 11.35 -17.28
CA GLN A 163 9.69 11.53 -16.04
C GLN A 163 8.89 10.26 -15.82
N SER A 164 9.23 9.54 -14.75
CA SER A 164 8.56 8.33 -14.31
C SER A 164 7.13 8.70 -13.95
N GLN A 165 6.28 8.84 -14.97
CA GLN A 165 4.85 8.93 -14.80
C GLN A 165 4.45 7.57 -14.22
N VAL A 166 4.31 7.53 -12.89
CA VAL A 166 3.80 6.38 -12.15
C VAL A 166 2.34 6.23 -12.60
N ASP A 167 2.14 5.53 -13.70
CA ASP A 167 0.80 5.27 -14.21
C ASP A 167 0.13 4.29 -13.25
N ILE A 168 -0.86 4.79 -12.52
CA ILE A 168 -1.60 3.98 -11.55
C ILE A 168 -2.37 2.93 -12.35
N SER A 169 -1.91 1.69 -12.30
CA SER A 169 -2.58 0.55 -12.89
C SER A 169 -3.58 -0.06 -11.90
N TRP A 170 -4.64 -0.70 -12.41
CA TRP A 170 -5.61 -1.46 -11.61
C TRP A 170 -4.92 -2.49 -10.69
N LYS A 171 -3.81 -3.07 -11.14
CA LYS A 171 -2.99 -3.98 -10.33
C LYS A 171 -2.31 -3.24 -9.17
N SER A 172 -1.71 -2.09 -9.45
CA SER A 172 -1.07 -1.26 -8.42
C SER A 172 -2.09 -0.77 -7.39
N PHE A 173 -3.32 -0.50 -7.81
CA PHE A 173 -4.40 -0.16 -6.88
C PHE A 173 -4.71 -1.32 -5.91
N LEU A 174 -4.84 -2.56 -6.40
CA LEU A 174 -5.21 -3.72 -5.57
C LEU A 174 -4.05 -4.30 -4.77
N SER A 175 -2.85 -4.38 -5.36
CA SER A 175 -1.70 -5.06 -4.76
C SER A 175 -0.57 -4.10 -4.35
N GLY A 176 -0.68 -2.81 -4.64
CA GLY A 176 0.40 -1.84 -4.41
C GLY A 176 0.78 -1.65 -2.95
N ASN A 177 -0.19 -1.81 -2.05
CA ASN A 177 -0.01 -1.69 -0.61
C ASN A 177 0.66 -2.92 0.05
N TYR A 178 0.67 -4.07 -0.64
CA TYR A 178 1.11 -5.35 -0.08
C TYR A 178 2.45 -5.80 -0.65
N LYS A 179 3.22 -6.57 0.12
CA LYS A 179 4.47 -7.18 -0.35
C LYS A 179 4.21 -8.07 -1.57
N ALA A 180 5.21 -8.23 -2.43
CA ALA A 180 5.07 -8.97 -3.70
C ALA A 180 4.62 -10.44 -3.50
N GLU A 181 4.97 -11.04 -2.37
CA GLU A 181 4.56 -12.40 -1.98
C GLU A 181 3.06 -12.48 -1.68
N PHE A 182 2.46 -11.42 -1.12
CA PHE A 182 1.06 -11.34 -0.68
C PHE A 182 0.17 -10.58 -1.66
N TRP A 183 0.41 -10.74 -2.96
CA TRP A 183 -0.34 -10.07 -4.03
C TRP A 183 -1.86 -10.32 -4.00
N TYR A 184 -2.32 -11.40 -3.35
CA TYR A 184 -3.72 -11.80 -3.24
C TYR A 184 -4.42 -11.27 -1.98
N TRP A 185 -3.71 -10.55 -1.10
CA TRP A 185 -4.21 -10.20 0.23
C TRP A 185 -5.49 -9.36 0.20
N GLU A 186 -5.65 -8.49 -0.79
CA GLU A 186 -6.87 -7.71 -0.97
C GLU A 186 -8.11 -8.60 -1.17
N VAL A 187 -7.96 -9.71 -1.91
CA VAL A 187 -9.05 -10.68 -2.10
C VAL A 187 -9.37 -11.39 -0.78
N VAL A 188 -8.34 -11.67 0.04
CA VAL A 188 -8.51 -12.28 1.36
C VAL A 188 -9.28 -11.33 2.29
N GLU A 189 -8.96 -10.03 2.31
CA GLU A 189 -9.72 -9.01 3.03
C GLU A 189 -11.18 -8.91 2.57
N LEU A 190 -11.42 -8.96 1.25
CA LEU A 190 -12.77 -8.97 0.69
C LEU A 190 -13.55 -10.22 1.11
N SER A 191 -12.92 -11.40 1.02
CA SER A 191 -13.57 -12.67 1.37
C SER A 191 -13.97 -12.72 2.85
N ARG A 192 -13.12 -12.24 3.77
CA ARG A 192 -13.45 -12.11 5.19
C ARG A 192 -14.72 -11.29 5.41
N LYS A 193 -14.80 -10.10 4.80
CA LYS A 193 -15.97 -9.21 4.95
C LYS A 193 -17.26 -9.93 4.57
N ILE A 194 -17.22 -10.67 3.47
CA ILE A 194 -18.38 -11.41 2.95
C ILE A 194 -18.76 -12.58 3.83
N ILE A 195 -17.78 -13.35 4.30
CA ILE A 195 -18.06 -14.47 5.21
C ILE A 195 -18.69 -13.92 6.49
N GLN A 196 -18.17 -12.84 7.06
CA GLN A 196 -18.77 -12.21 8.24
C GLN A 196 -20.20 -11.72 7.99
N THR A 197 -20.45 -11.02 6.87
CA THR A 197 -21.79 -10.54 6.50
C THR A 197 -22.76 -11.71 6.26
N LEU A 198 -22.30 -12.79 5.62
CA LEU A 198 -23.10 -13.97 5.36
C LEU A 198 -23.57 -14.61 6.68
N PHE A 199 -22.67 -14.81 7.66
CA PHE A 199 -23.05 -15.37 8.96
C PHE A 199 -24.10 -14.50 9.66
N VAL A 200 -23.92 -13.17 9.67
CA VAL A 200 -24.88 -12.24 10.29
C VAL A 200 -26.25 -12.32 9.66
N LEU A 201 -26.32 -12.41 8.32
CA LEU A 201 -27.58 -12.36 7.60
C LEU A 201 -28.29 -13.71 7.48
N LEU A 202 -27.56 -14.82 7.51
CA LEU A 202 -28.17 -16.17 7.42
C LEU A 202 -28.91 -16.56 8.70
N TYR A 203 -28.29 -16.33 9.86
CA TYR A 203 -28.79 -16.80 11.16
C TYR A 203 -29.43 -15.67 11.98
N GLY A 204 -29.09 -14.42 11.64
CA GLY A 204 -29.57 -13.22 12.32
C GLY A 204 -28.64 -12.70 13.39
N PRO A 205 -28.73 -11.38 13.66
CA PRO A 205 -27.84 -10.72 14.60
C PRO A 205 -28.07 -11.15 16.05
N ASP A 206 -29.27 -11.59 16.40
CA ASP A 206 -29.65 -11.98 17.76
C ASP A 206 -29.28 -13.43 18.11
N ASP A 207 -28.92 -14.24 17.12
CA ASP A 207 -28.54 -15.63 17.33
C ASP A 207 -27.14 -15.74 17.97
N HIS A 208 -27.03 -16.55 19.03
CA HIS A 208 -25.78 -16.72 19.77
C HIS A 208 -24.68 -17.37 18.92
N PHE A 209 -25.03 -18.28 18.01
CA PHE A 209 -24.06 -18.91 17.13
C PHE A 209 -23.51 -17.90 16.12
N THR A 210 -24.34 -17.00 15.58
CA THR A 210 -23.90 -15.85 14.80
C THR A 210 -22.89 -14.98 15.54
N MET A 211 -23.23 -14.57 16.77
CA MET A 211 -22.35 -13.70 17.57
C MET A 211 -21.00 -14.38 17.82
N PHE A 212 -21.01 -15.65 18.23
CA PHE A 212 -19.80 -16.41 18.46
C PHE A 212 -18.97 -16.58 17.17
N ALA A 213 -19.59 -17.01 16.07
CA ALA A 213 -18.90 -17.24 14.81
C ALA A 213 -18.28 -15.95 14.25
N THR A 214 -19.00 -14.84 14.28
CA THR A 214 -18.52 -13.55 13.76
C THR A 214 -17.36 -12.98 14.58
N ILE A 215 -17.41 -13.11 15.91
CA ILE A 215 -16.30 -12.76 16.81
C ILE A 215 -15.10 -13.68 16.57
N ALA A 216 -15.30 -14.99 16.45
CA ALA A 216 -14.26 -15.97 16.18
C ALA A 216 -13.56 -15.72 14.84
N ILE A 217 -14.31 -15.42 13.78
CA ILE A 217 -13.77 -15.04 12.47
C ILE A 217 -12.99 -13.72 12.58
N SER A 218 -13.50 -12.74 13.32
CA SER A 218 -12.86 -11.43 13.51
C SER A 218 -11.50 -11.56 14.21
N VAL A 219 -11.45 -12.27 15.34
CA VAL A 219 -10.20 -12.49 16.09
C VAL A 219 -9.23 -13.39 15.33
N GLY A 220 -9.73 -14.44 14.67
CA GLY A 220 -8.90 -15.33 13.85
C GLY A 220 -8.21 -14.57 12.72
N PHE A 221 -8.93 -13.66 12.06
CA PHE A 221 -8.33 -12.83 11.02
C PHE A 221 -7.37 -11.77 11.56
N LEU A 222 -7.68 -11.16 12.71
CA LEU A 222 -6.75 -10.24 13.38
C LEU A 222 -5.41 -10.93 13.69
N LEU A 223 -5.45 -12.15 14.21
CA LEU A 223 -4.26 -12.96 14.50
C LEU A 223 -3.52 -13.35 13.21
N LEU A 224 -4.27 -13.73 12.16
CA LEU A 224 -3.69 -14.04 10.86
C LEU A 224 -2.95 -12.83 10.27
N HIS A 225 -3.55 -11.64 10.31
CA HIS A 225 -2.91 -10.41 9.85
C HIS A 225 -1.67 -10.07 10.69
N ALA A 226 -1.78 -10.18 12.02
CA ALA A 226 -0.67 -9.93 12.95
C ALA A 226 0.55 -10.82 12.69
N TYR A 227 0.30 -12.08 12.32
CA TYR A 227 1.31 -13.08 12.00
C TYR A 227 1.92 -12.85 10.62
N VAL A 228 1.09 -12.67 9.58
CA VAL A 228 1.56 -12.58 8.18
C VAL A 228 2.22 -11.22 7.88
N ARG A 229 1.71 -10.12 8.46
CA ARG A 229 2.15 -8.74 8.18
C ARG A 229 2.32 -8.45 6.67
N PRO A 230 1.21 -8.46 5.92
CA PRO A 230 1.21 -8.45 4.46
C PRO A 230 1.57 -7.08 3.84
N THR A 231 1.39 -5.97 4.58
CA THR A 231 1.62 -4.62 4.06
C THR A 231 3.11 -4.29 3.96
N LYS A 232 3.46 -3.37 3.06
CA LYS A 232 4.86 -2.90 2.91
C LYS A 232 5.26 -1.97 4.05
N ASP A 233 4.41 -0.98 4.33
CA ASP A 233 4.71 0.07 5.29
C ASP A 233 4.24 -0.31 6.69
N ALA A 234 5.12 -0.08 7.68
CA ALA A 234 4.84 -0.40 9.08
C ALA A 234 3.72 0.46 9.68
N THR A 235 3.61 1.72 9.25
CA THR A 235 2.50 2.61 9.67
C THR A 235 1.16 2.08 9.18
N ASP A 236 1.07 1.68 7.92
CA ASP A 236 -0.14 1.12 7.32
C ASP A 236 -0.50 -0.22 7.95
N ASN A 237 0.51 -1.05 8.27
CA ASN A 237 0.30 -2.27 9.04
C ASN A 237 -0.34 -1.97 10.40
N ARG A 238 0.18 -0.98 11.14
CA ARG A 238 -0.35 -0.59 12.45
C ARG A 238 -1.77 -0.06 12.34
N LEU A 239 -2.05 0.77 11.32
CA LEU A 239 -3.39 1.30 11.06
C LEU A 239 -4.38 0.17 10.75
N GLN A 240 -3.99 -0.80 9.92
CA GLN A 240 -4.82 -1.96 9.59
C GLN A 240 -5.08 -2.83 10.83
N MET A 241 -4.05 -3.10 11.64
CA MET A 241 -4.19 -3.82 12.91
C MET A 241 -5.13 -3.11 13.88
N CYS A 242 -5.02 -1.79 14.05
CA CYS A 242 -5.92 -1.01 14.89
C CYS A 242 -7.37 -1.05 14.38
N SER A 243 -7.57 -0.96 13.07
CA SER A 243 -8.89 -1.06 12.46
C SER A 243 -9.51 -2.44 12.70
N LEU A 244 -8.77 -3.53 12.46
CA LEU A 244 -9.23 -4.91 12.71
C LEU A 244 -9.53 -5.15 14.19
N ALA A 245 -8.68 -4.65 15.09
CA ALA A 245 -8.91 -4.74 16.54
C ALA A 245 -10.18 -4.02 16.95
N THR A 246 -10.47 -2.85 16.36
CA THR A 246 -11.69 -2.11 16.68
C THR A 246 -12.94 -2.80 16.13
N ILE A 247 -12.87 -3.41 14.94
CA ILE A 247 -13.98 -4.24 14.42
C ILE A 247 -14.27 -5.38 15.40
N PHE A 248 -13.26 -6.08 15.88
CA PHE A 248 -13.41 -7.11 16.91
C PHE A 248 -14.05 -6.57 18.20
N LEU A 249 -13.55 -5.45 18.73
CA LEU A 249 -14.08 -4.86 19.96
C LEU A 249 -15.53 -4.36 19.80
N ASN A 250 -15.88 -3.80 18.64
CA ASN A 250 -17.24 -3.39 18.31
C ASN A 250 -18.18 -4.60 18.24
N LEU A 251 -17.76 -5.71 17.62
CA LEU A 251 -18.55 -6.94 17.58
C LEU A 251 -18.74 -7.54 18.97
N LEU A 252 -17.69 -7.52 19.81
CA LEU A 252 -17.76 -7.97 21.20
C LEU A 252 -18.73 -7.10 22.03
N ALA A 253 -18.63 -5.77 21.92
CA ALA A 253 -19.51 -4.84 22.60
C ALA A 253 -20.97 -5.00 22.15
N ALA A 254 -21.20 -5.16 20.83
CA ALA A 254 -22.53 -5.42 20.28
C ALA A 254 -23.12 -6.73 20.83
N SER A 255 -22.35 -7.83 20.84
CA SER A 255 -22.81 -9.10 21.40
C SER A 255 -23.18 -8.98 22.89
N LEU A 256 -22.38 -8.23 23.68
CA LEU A 256 -22.69 -7.97 25.09
C LEU A 256 -23.95 -7.13 25.30
N LEU A 257 -24.26 -6.23 24.37
CA LEU A 257 -25.48 -5.42 24.37
C LEU A 257 -26.71 -6.28 24.04
N LEU A 258 -26.64 -7.08 22.97
CA LEU A 258 -27.75 -7.93 22.52
C LEU A 258 -28.05 -9.07 23.52
N SER A 259 -27.03 -9.62 24.18
CA SER A 259 -27.20 -10.71 25.17
C SER A 259 -27.91 -10.28 26.47
N ARG A 260 -28.24 -8.98 26.66
CA ARG A 260 -28.74 -8.44 27.94
C ARG A 260 -30.05 -7.67 27.84
N THR A 261 -31.03 -8.21 27.14
CA THR A 261 -32.42 -7.71 27.08
C THR A 261 -33.17 -7.66 28.44
N GLY A 262 -32.51 -7.92 29.59
CA GLY A 262 -33.06 -7.74 30.94
C GLY A 262 -32.08 -7.16 31.98
N GLY A 263 -31.00 -6.49 31.56
CA GLY A 263 -29.98 -5.93 32.47
C GLY A 263 -30.26 -4.49 32.94
N SER A 264 -29.69 -4.09 34.09
CA SER A 264 -29.73 -2.70 34.59
C SER A 264 -29.31 -1.66 33.54
N THR A 265 -30.13 -0.62 33.36
CA THR A 265 -29.98 0.48 32.38
C THR A 265 -28.58 1.11 32.36
N GLY A 266 -27.95 1.25 33.53
CA GLY A 266 -26.61 1.84 33.62
C GLY A 266 -25.51 1.03 32.90
N ARG A 267 -25.62 -0.30 32.78
CA ARG A 267 -24.59 -1.10 32.07
C ARG A 267 -24.71 -0.98 30.56
N THR A 268 -25.93 -0.95 30.03
CA THR A 268 -26.18 -0.78 28.59
C THR A 268 -25.74 0.60 28.12
N GLU A 269 -25.97 1.64 28.94
CA GLU A 269 -25.47 3.00 28.68
C GLU A 269 -23.93 3.04 28.65
N VAL A 270 -23.27 2.39 29.61
CA VAL A 270 -21.80 2.31 29.64
C VAL A 270 -21.27 1.56 28.42
N LEU A 271 -21.87 0.43 28.03
CA LEU A 271 -21.45 -0.33 26.85
C LEU A 271 -21.64 0.47 25.55
N ALA A 272 -22.77 1.16 25.40
CA ALA A 272 -23.01 2.04 24.26
C ALA A 272 -22.01 3.20 24.21
N ALA A 273 -21.70 3.82 25.36
CA ALA A 273 -20.68 4.85 25.46
C ALA A 273 -19.28 4.33 25.08
N ILE A 274 -18.90 3.13 25.54
CA ILE A 274 -17.64 2.49 25.16
C ILE A 274 -17.56 2.31 23.64
N LEU A 275 -18.63 1.81 23.01
CA LEU A 275 -18.68 1.61 21.56
C LEU A 275 -18.48 2.94 20.82
N VAL A 276 -19.17 4.00 21.25
CA VAL A 276 -18.99 5.34 20.66
C VAL A 276 -17.55 5.84 20.83
N LEU A 277 -16.99 5.75 22.04
CA LEU A 277 -15.62 6.17 22.34
C LEU A 277 -14.57 5.39 21.53
N MET A 278 -14.75 4.07 21.37
CA MET A 278 -13.87 3.24 20.55
C MET A 278 -13.86 3.69 19.09
N ASN A 279 -15.02 3.96 18.50
CA ASN A 279 -15.11 4.44 17.12
C ASN A 279 -14.46 5.82 16.94
N PHE A 280 -14.65 6.75 17.88
CA PHE A 280 -13.95 8.04 17.85
C PHE A 280 -12.44 7.90 18.01
N SER A 281 -11.97 6.96 18.83
CA SER A 281 -10.54 6.76 19.07
C SER A 281 -9.75 6.41 17.81
N ILE A 282 -10.33 5.62 16.89
CA ILE A 282 -9.70 5.33 15.59
C ILE A 282 -9.54 6.60 14.77
N ILE A 283 -10.59 7.42 14.70
CA ILE A 283 -10.57 8.65 13.89
C ILE A 283 -9.45 9.57 14.39
N VAL A 284 -9.36 9.75 15.71
CA VAL A 284 -8.28 10.53 16.34
C VAL A 284 -6.91 9.91 16.05
N PHE A 285 -6.78 8.58 16.13
CA PHE A 285 -5.53 7.89 15.83
C PHE A 285 -5.08 8.06 14.36
N VAL A 286 -6.00 7.95 13.40
CA VAL A 286 -5.74 8.16 11.97
C VAL A 286 -5.33 9.62 11.72
N ILE A 287 -6.07 10.59 12.26
CA ILE A 287 -5.73 12.01 12.13
C ILE A 287 -4.35 12.30 12.75
N GLY A 288 -4.07 11.74 13.93
CA GLY A 288 -2.78 11.87 14.61
C GLY A 288 -1.63 11.25 13.81
N SER A 289 -1.85 10.07 13.20
CA SER A 289 -0.85 9.42 12.35
C SER A 289 -0.57 10.25 11.09
N LEU A 290 -1.60 10.79 10.46
CA LEU A 290 -1.46 11.66 9.28
C LEU A 290 -0.75 12.97 9.63
N SER A 291 -1.15 13.62 10.72
CA SER A 291 -0.54 14.88 11.17
C SER A 291 0.93 14.67 11.56
N TRP A 292 1.27 13.55 12.20
CA TRP A 292 2.66 13.17 12.49
C TRP A 292 3.50 13.02 11.22
N MET A 293 2.96 12.38 10.18
CA MET A 293 3.66 12.25 8.90
C MET A 293 3.91 13.60 8.23
N VAL A 294 2.89 14.48 8.20
CA VAL A 294 3.04 15.84 7.67
C VAL A 294 4.05 16.64 8.49
N MET A 295 3.98 16.57 9.82
CA MET A 295 4.89 17.27 10.71
C MET A 295 6.34 16.79 10.54
N LYS A 296 6.58 15.48 10.44
CA LYS A 296 7.91 14.92 10.15
C LYS A 296 8.43 15.34 8.78
N SER A 297 7.55 15.41 7.77
CA SER A 297 7.90 15.88 6.44
C SER A 297 8.28 17.36 6.45
N LEU A 298 7.47 18.20 7.10
CA LEU A 298 7.71 19.64 7.24
C LEU A 298 8.99 19.92 8.04
N TRP A 299 9.24 19.17 9.12
CA TRP A 299 10.47 19.25 9.91
C TRP A 299 11.70 18.90 9.07
N ARG A 300 11.64 17.82 8.27
CA ARG A 300 12.74 17.43 7.36
C ARG A 300 13.00 18.47 6.26
N SER A 301 11.96 19.07 5.68
CA SER A 301 12.11 20.14 4.68
C SER A 301 12.57 21.47 5.29
N GLY A 302 12.20 21.75 6.55
CA GLY A 302 12.59 22.96 7.27
C GLY A 302 14.06 22.97 7.72
N CYS A 303 14.63 21.80 8.02
CA CYS A 303 15.98 21.69 8.57
C CYS A 303 17.11 21.75 7.52
N CYS A 304 16.82 21.51 6.24
CA CYS A 304 17.84 21.58 5.16
C CYS A 304 17.81 22.87 4.31
N GLY A 305 16.82 23.76 4.50
CA GLY A 305 16.69 24.98 3.69
C GLY A 305 17.29 26.25 4.30
N SER A 306 17.20 26.41 5.63
CA SER A 306 17.39 27.72 6.26
C SER A 306 18.74 27.94 6.93
N MET A 307 19.44 26.90 7.38
CA MET A 307 20.70 27.08 8.13
C MET A 307 21.95 27.03 7.22
N ALA A 308 21.95 26.15 6.22
CA ALA A 308 23.08 26.00 5.30
C ALA A 308 23.20 27.17 4.29
N THR A 309 22.09 27.79 3.90
CA THR A 309 22.10 28.88 2.91
C THR A 309 22.46 30.24 3.51
N CYS A 310 22.20 30.46 4.80
CA CYS A 310 22.55 31.70 5.49
C CYS A 310 24.06 31.80 5.81
N ILE A 311 24.71 30.70 6.22
CA ILE A 311 26.15 30.70 6.51
C ILE A 311 26.97 30.83 5.23
N ALA A 312 26.60 30.12 4.15
CA ALA A 312 27.30 30.21 2.87
C ALA A 312 27.17 31.60 2.22
N LYS A 313 25.99 32.23 2.28
CA LYS A 313 25.79 33.59 1.73
C LYS A 313 26.44 34.68 2.58
N ALA A 314 26.43 34.56 3.91
CA ALA A 314 27.12 35.50 4.79
C ALA A 314 28.66 35.42 4.62
N CYS A 315 29.20 34.21 4.46
CA CYS A 315 30.64 34.00 4.27
C CYS A 315 31.11 34.49 2.88
N CYS A 316 30.34 34.26 1.81
CA CYS A 316 30.64 34.82 0.49
C CYS A 316 30.48 36.35 0.41
N TRP A 317 29.55 36.94 1.16
CA TRP A 317 29.38 38.40 1.20
C TRP A 317 30.52 39.08 1.97
N PHE A 318 30.97 38.50 3.09
CA PHE A 318 32.07 39.05 3.88
C PHE A 318 33.43 38.91 3.16
N CYS A 319 33.72 37.75 2.54
CA CYS A 319 34.95 37.57 1.75
C CYS A 319 35.03 38.49 0.51
N ARG A 320 33.89 38.84 -0.10
CA ARG A 320 33.85 39.73 -1.27
C ARG A 320 33.98 41.22 -0.90
N HIS A 321 33.64 41.59 0.33
CA HIS A 321 33.76 42.97 0.81
C HIS A 321 35.18 43.29 1.31
N GLU A 322 35.95 42.30 1.76
CA GLU A 322 37.31 42.50 2.26
C GLU A 322 38.39 42.51 1.14
N SER A 323 38.08 41.97 -0.05
CA SER A 323 38.99 41.98 -1.21
C SER A 323 39.11 43.33 -1.92
N LEU A 324 38.20 44.29 -1.70
CA LEU A 324 38.26 45.63 -2.31
C LEU A 324 38.99 46.67 -1.43
N ALA A 325 39.39 46.32 -0.22
CA ALA A 325 40.03 47.24 0.73
C ALA A 325 41.55 47.07 0.86
N ARG A 326 42.18 46.13 0.13
CA ARG A 326 43.60 45.77 0.33
C ARG A 326 44.50 45.80 -0.91
N GLU A 327 44.10 46.47 -1.99
CA GLU A 327 44.99 46.75 -3.13
C GLU A 327 45.74 48.08 -2.93
N GLY A 328 46.54 48.14 -1.87
CA GLY A 328 47.18 49.40 -1.46
C GLY A 328 48.24 49.28 -0.37
N ARG A 329 49.11 48.25 -0.43
CA ARG A 329 50.50 48.25 0.06
C ARG A 329 51.06 46.83 0.06
N GLY A 330 52.15 46.63 -0.67
CA GLY A 330 52.90 45.38 -0.64
C GLY A 330 53.62 45.19 0.69
N THR A 331 53.72 43.95 1.16
CA THR A 331 54.94 43.40 1.79
C THR A 331 54.83 41.89 1.90
N ARG A 332 55.95 41.25 1.57
CA ARG A 332 56.26 39.82 1.67
C ARG A 332 56.30 39.42 3.15
N LEU A 333 55.65 38.32 3.55
CA LEU A 333 56.00 37.61 4.78
C LEU A 333 55.64 36.13 4.69
N VAL A 334 56.50 35.36 5.34
CA VAL A 334 56.83 33.96 5.16
C VAL A 334 56.29 33.20 6.37
N MET A 335 55.71 32.02 6.09
CA MET A 335 55.88 30.76 6.86
C MET A 335 54.92 30.36 7.98
N THR A 336 54.66 29.05 7.90
CA THR A 336 54.32 28.05 8.93
C THR A 336 52.92 28.00 9.50
N SER A 337 52.22 26.89 9.19
CA SER A 337 51.28 26.28 10.11
C SER A 337 51.63 24.80 10.29
N VAL A 338 51.82 24.46 11.55
CA VAL A 338 52.23 23.20 12.15
C VAL A 338 51.02 22.25 12.18
N ARG A 339 51.25 20.98 11.86
CA ARG A 339 50.29 19.89 12.04
C ARG A 339 50.27 19.41 13.49
N ASP A 340 49.12 18.84 13.83
CA ASP A 340 48.80 17.96 14.95
C ASP A 340 48.36 18.62 16.27
N LEU A 341 47.06 18.49 16.61
CA LEU A 341 46.60 17.44 17.53
C LEU A 341 45.05 17.40 17.65
N SER A 342 44.49 16.20 17.42
CA SER A 342 43.47 15.48 18.24
C SER A 342 42.11 16.12 18.60
N LEU A 343 40.98 15.48 18.25
CA LEU A 343 40.28 14.43 19.02
C LEU A 343 38.81 14.23 18.56
N ASP A 344 38.38 12.97 18.67
CA ASP A 344 37.18 12.31 18.15
C ASP A 344 35.81 12.80 18.65
N ALA A 345 34.78 12.51 17.85
CA ALA A 345 33.53 11.92 18.32
C ALA A 345 32.87 11.10 17.20
N ASP A 346 32.71 9.82 17.49
CA ASP A 346 32.27 8.69 16.67
C ASP A 346 30.74 8.53 16.74
N GLU A 347 30.07 8.30 15.60
CA GLU A 347 28.63 8.01 15.55
C GLU A 347 28.33 7.03 14.40
N ASP A 348 28.96 5.85 14.43
CA ASP A 348 28.65 4.72 13.56
C ASP A 348 28.12 3.53 14.37
N TYR A 349 26.82 3.60 14.70
CA TYR A 349 26.05 2.50 15.27
C TYR A 349 24.66 2.53 14.68
N LEU A 350 24.43 1.86 13.54
CA LEU A 350 23.14 1.24 13.19
C LEU A 350 23.22 0.44 11.88
N GLU A 351 24.14 -0.53 11.78
CA GLU A 351 24.04 -1.59 10.77
C GLU A 351 24.87 -2.81 11.22
N ARG A 352 24.23 -3.81 11.84
CA ARG A 352 24.78 -5.18 11.94
C ARG A 352 23.71 -6.23 11.63
N PRO A 353 24.01 -7.24 10.80
CA PRO A 353 23.17 -8.44 10.60
C PRO A 353 23.25 -9.42 11.79
N TYR A 354 22.27 -10.33 11.86
CA TYR A 354 21.87 -11.09 13.06
C TYR A 354 22.64 -12.41 13.32
N ASP A 355 23.72 -12.71 12.58
CA ASP A 355 24.32 -14.06 12.58
C ASP A 355 25.58 -14.25 13.46
N ASP A 356 26.10 -13.20 14.12
CA ASP A 356 27.31 -13.31 14.96
C ASP A 356 27.06 -13.41 16.48
N ILE A 357 25.81 -13.51 16.93
CA ILE A 357 25.48 -13.46 18.38
C ILE A 357 25.62 -14.83 19.10
N ILE A 358 26.01 -15.90 18.39
CA ILE A 358 26.08 -17.26 18.98
C ILE A 358 27.51 -17.82 19.08
N SER A 359 28.54 -17.18 18.50
CA SER A 359 29.93 -17.69 18.57
C SER A 359 30.81 -17.10 19.68
N GLU A 360 30.34 -16.07 20.40
CA GLU A 360 31.19 -15.35 21.38
C GLU A 360 30.78 -15.58 22.85
N ARG A 361 29.80 -16.47 23.08
CA ARG A 361 29.34 -16.84 24.43
C ARG A 361 30.07 -18.04 25.04
N ASP A 362 30.88 -18.78 24.26
CA ASP A 362 31.54 -20.01 24.73
C ASP A 362 33.04 -19.85 25.10
N HIS A 363 33.60 -18.64 25.10
CA HIS A 363 35.02 -18.40 25.43
C HIS A 363 35.30 -17.57 26.70
N VAL A 364 34.30 -17.32 27.55
CA VAL A 364 34.47 -16.55 28.80
C VAL A 364 33.87 -17.27 30.03
N VAL A 365 34.04 -18.59 30.10
CA VAL A 365 33.98 -19.33 31.37
C VAL A 365 35.09 -20.37 31.39
N GLU A 366 36.29 -19.93 31.74
CA GLU A 366 37.27 -20.74 32.49
C GLU A 366 38.01 -19.85 33.49
#